data_AF-A0AAU9C1B6-F1
#
_entry.id   AF-A0AAU9C1B6-F1
#
_cell.length_a   1.000
_cell.length_b   1.000
_cell.length_c   1.000
_cell.angle_alpha   90.00
_cell.angle_beta   90.00
_cell.angle_gamma   90.00
#
_symmetry.space_group_name_H-M   'P 1'
#
loop_
_entity.id
_entity.type
_entity.pdbx_description
1 polymer ?
#
loop_
_entity_poly.entity_id
_entity_poly.type
_entity_poly.pdbx_seq_one_letter_code
_entity_poly.pdbx_strand_id
1 'polypeptide(L)'
;MTRTVLSVERLGKCYVSYPSNLHRFAEWFGLRMKHRNEYWAVRDASFSLKSGEALALIGQNGAGKSTLLKLITGTVRPTTGRVHVAGRISAMLELGLGFNPEFTGRQNVYLAGGLMGFSVRELDELMPAIEEFAELGEFFDQPLRVTLLPTSLAPVVRY
;
A
#
# COMPACT_ATOMS: atom_id res chain seq x y z
N MET A 1 28.88 -1.20 -10.84
CA MET A 1 27.90 -0.20 -11.33
C MET A 1 26.60 -0.39 -10.56
N THR A 2 26.06 0.66 -9.95
CA THR A 2 24.81 0.57 -9.16
C THR A 2 23.60 0.50 -10.10
N ARG A 3 22.82 -0.58 -9.99
CA ARG A 3 21.65 -0.86 -10.83
C ARG A 3 20.46 0.03 -10.43
N THR A 4 19.78 0.64 -11.39
CA THR A 4 18.49 1.32 -11.17
C THR A 4 17.42 0.29 -10.84
N VAL A 5 16.73 0.48 -9.71
CA VAL A 5 15.67 -0.42 -9.23
C VAL A 5 14.27 0.16 -9.39
N LEU A 6 14.16 1.49 -9.45
CA LEU A 6 12.92 2.23 -9.71
C LEU A 6 13.20 3.37 -10.69
N SER A 7 12.39 3.49 -11.74
CA SER A 7 12.36 4.64 -12.64
C SER A 7 10.94 5.18 -12.74
N VAL A 8 10.79 6.49 -12.54
CA VAL A 8 9.53 7.22 -12.66
C VAL A 8 9.72 8.31 -13.71
N GLU A 9 8.87 8.31 -14.74
CA GLU A 9 9.01 9.20 -15.88
C GLU A 9 7.71 9.96 -16.17
N ARG A 10 7.74 11.28 -15.98
CA ARG A 10 6.63 12.23 -16.24
C ARG A 10 5.29 11.76 -15.68
N LEU A 11 5.36 11.17 -14.50
CA LEU A 11 4.25 10.50 -13.86
C LEU A 11 3.21 11.51 -13.41
N GLY A 12 1.95 11.26 -13.76
CA GLY A 12 0.84 12.12 -13.39
C GLY A 12 -0.43 11.35 -13.07
N LYS A 13 -1.20 11.88 -12.12
CA LYS A 13 -2.54 11.40 -11.77
C LYS A 13 -3.49 12.58 -11.68
N CYS A 14 -4.43 12.61 -12.61
CA CYS A 14 -5.56 13.54 -12.61
C CYS A 14 -6.84 12.79 -12.22
N TYR A 15 -7.59 13.40 -11.30
CA TYR A 15 -8.95 13.02 -10.98
C TYR A 15 -9.90 14.01 -11.67
N VAL A 16 -10.90 13.47 -12.36
CA VAL A 16 -11.89 14.26 -13.08
C VAL A 16 -13.23 14.13 -12.38
N SER A 17 -13.80 15.25 -11.97
CA SER A 17 -15.17 15.29 -11.45
C SER A 17 -16.16 15.58 -12.58
N TYR A 18 -17.24 14.82 -12.61
CA TYR A 18 -18.35 14.97 -13.55
C TYR A 18 -19.61 15.39 -12.78
N PRO A 19 -20.36 16.39 -13.26
CA PRO A 19 -21.58 16.83 -12.58
C PRO A 19 -22.69 15.76 -12.57
N SER A 20 -22.67 14.80 -13.51
CA SER A 20 -23.60 13.66 -13.48
C SER A 20 -23.05 12.44 -14.22
N ASN A 21 -23.61 11.26 -13.90
CA ASN A 21 -23.23 9.99 -14.53
C ASN A 21 -23.55 9.95 -16.04
N LEU A 22 -24.61 10.65 -16.49
CA LEU A 22 -24.96 10.77 -17.91
C LEU A 22 -23.86 11.50 -18.70
N HIS A 23 -23.21 12.51 -18.10
CA HIS A 23 -22.09 13.21 -18.74
C HIS A 23 -20.86 12.32 -18.88
N ARG A 24 -20.62 11.44 -17.89
CA ARG A 24 -19.55 10.44 -17.97
C ARG A 24 -19.79 9.45 -19.11
N PHE A 25 -21.03 9.01 -19.29
CA PHE A 25 -21.40 8.09 -20.38
C PHE A 25 -21.30 8.79 -21.74
N ALA A 26 -21.83 10.01 -21.89
CA ALA A 26 -21.77 10.79 -23.13
C ALA A 26 -20.33 11.03 -23.64
N GLU A 27 -19.36 11.24 -22.74
CA GLU A 27 -17.94 11.33 -23.11
C GLU A 27 -17.42 10.04 -23.76
N TRP A 28 -17.89 8.87 -23.34
CA TRP A 28 -17.49 7.60 -23.94
C TRP A 28 -17.94 7.48 -25.41
N PHE A 29 -19.02 8.18 -25.78
CA PHE A 29 -19.54 8.30 -27.16
C PHE A 29 -18.95 9.49 -27.93
N GLY A 30 -17.90 10.15 -27.41
CA GLY A 30 -17.18 11.21 -28.11
C GLY A 30 -17.84 12.59 -28.05
N LEU A 31 -18.89 12.77 -27.24
CA LEU A 31 -19.53 14.07 -27.05
C LEU A 31 -18.67 14.95 -26.12
N ARG A 32 -18.09 16.03 -26.67
CA ARG A 32 -17.30 17.01 -25.91
C ARG A 32 -18.22 17.87 -25.03
N MET A 33 -18.40 17.45 -23.78
CA MET A 33 -19.13 18.23 -22.77
C MET A 33 -18.14 19.13 -21.99
N LYS A 34 -18.40 20.45 -21.96
CA LYS A 34 -17.65 21.39 -21.11
C LYS A 34 -18.23 21.35 -19.70
N HIS A 35 -17.41 20.93 -18.75
CA HIS A 35 -17.39 21.24 -17.30
C HIS A 35 -16.61 20.12 -16.62
N ARG A 36 -15.29 20.17 -16.81
CA ARG A 36 -14.34 19.20 -16.27
C ARG A 36 -13.57 19.86 -15.15
N ASN A 37 -13.93 19.58 -13.90
CA ASN A 37 -13.07 19.97 -12.79
C ASN A 37 -11.96 18.91 -12.68
N GLU A 38 -10.77 19.30 -13.11
CA GLU A 38 -9.56 18.49 -13.03
C GLU A 38 -8.82 18.79 -11.74
N TYR A 39 -8.52 17.74 -10.97
CA TYR A 39 -7.65 17.80 -9.81
C TYR A 39 -6.42 16.93 -10.05
N TRP A 40 -5.26 17.58 -10.20
CA TRP A 40 -3.98 16.91 -10.37
C TRP A 40 -3.36 16.60 -9.00
N ALA A 41 -3.49 15.35 -8.57
CA ALA A 41 -2.90 14.89 -7.31
C ALA A 41 -1.38 14.70 -7.43
N VAL A 42 -0.89 14.31 -8.60
CA VAL A 42 0.53 14.24 -8.96
C VAL A 42 0.66 14.76 -10.38
N ARG A 43 1.63 15.62 -10.66
CA ARG A 43 1.83 16.19 -11.99
C ARG A 43 3.32 16.23 -12.33
N ASP A 44 3.67 15.53 -13.42
CA ASP A 44 5.00 15.54 -14.04
C ASP A 44 6.17 15.14 -13.12
N ALA A 45 5.96 14.15 -12.24
CA ALA A 45 7.01 13.65 -11.37
C ALA A 45 7.99 12.76 -12.16
N SER A 46 9.29 13.04 -12.06
CA SER A 46 10.35 12.22 -12.67
C SER A 46 11.54 12.04 -11.73
N PHE A 47 11.92 10.80 -11.44
CA PHE A 47 13.09 10.47 -10.62
C PHE A 47 13.47 8.99 -10.78
N SER A 48 14.67 8.63 -10.35
CA SER A 48 15.15 7.26 -10.34
C SER A 48 15.77 6.91 -8.99
N LEU A 49 15.65 5.65 -8.57
CA LEU A 49 16.31 5.13 -7.38
C LEU A 49 17.22 3.96 -7.78
N LYS A 50 18.46 3.98 -7.30
CA LYS A 50 19.41 2.87 -7.46
C LYS A 50 19.38 1.93 -6.25
N SER A 51 19.88 0.72 -6.45
CA SER A 51 20.02 -0.27 -5.38
C SER A 51 20.84 0.31 -4.22
N GLY A 52 20.32 0.22 -3.00
CA GLY A 52 20.94 0.74 -1.78
C GLY A 52 20.71 2.23 -1.50
N GLU A 53 20.01 2.95 -2.39
CA GLU A 53 19.61 4.33 -2.12
C GLU A 53 18.29 4.40 -1.35
N ALA A 54 18.16 5.40 -0.49
CA ALA A 54 16.92 5.73 0.20
C ALA A 54 16.34 7.04 -0.36
N LEU A 55 15.03 7.05 -0.61
CA LEU A 55 14.29 8.24 -1.03
C LEU A 55 13.24 8.61 0.02
N ALA A 56 13.30 9.82 0.53
CA ALA A 56 12.28 10.37 1.43
C ALA A 56 11.30 11.24 0.64
N LEU A 57 10.00 10.97 0.81
CA LEU A 57 8.93 11.76 0.21
C LEU A 57 8.31 12.69 1.26
N ILE A 58 8.62 14.00 1.16
CA ILE A 58 8.24 15.01 2.16
C ILE A 58 7.33 16.06 1.52
N GLY A 59 6.41 16.62 2.30
CA GLY A 59 5.48 17.67 1.86
C GLY A 59 4.28 17.79 2.79
N GLN A 60 3.47 18.83 2.61
CA GLN A 60 2.26 19.04 3.42
C GLN A 60 1.18 17.97 3.16
N ASN A 61 0.16 17.94 4.03
CA ASN A 61 -1.03 17.12 3.79
C ASN A 61 -1.73 17.58 2.51
N GLY A 62 -2.17 16.63 1.68
CA GLY A 62 -2.76 16.93 0.36
C GLY A 62 -1.75 17.15 -0.78
N ALA A 63 -0.43 17.15 -0.53
CA ALA A 63 0.60 17.34 -1.56
C ALA A 63 0.75 16.15 -2.55
N GLY A 64 -0.11 15.12 -2.48
CA GLY A 64 -0.07 14.00 -3.41
C GLY A 64 0.84 12.82 -3.03
N LYS A 65 1.47 12.84 -1.84
CA LYS A 65 2.44 11.81 -1.41
C LYS A 65 1.88 10.39 -1.46
N SER A 66 0.73 10.16 -0.83
CA SER A 66 0.07 8.86 -0.84
C SER A 66 -0.39 8.45 -2.24
N THR A 67 -0.73 9.41 -3.10
CA THR A 67 -1.06 9.14 -4.51
C THR A 67 0.18 8.71 -5.27
N LEU A 68 1.32 9.37 -5.09
CA LEU A 68 2.59 8.98 -5.71
C LEU A 68 3.00 7.56 -5.29
N LEU A 69 2.89 7.24 -4.00
CA LEU A 69 3.15 5.88 -3.51
C LEU A 69 2.23 4.84 -4.16
N LYS A 70 0.92 5.10 -4.23
CA LYS A 70 -0.04 4.21 -4.90
C LYS A 70 0.23 4.02 -6.40
N LEU A 71 0.79 5.02 -7.06
CA LEU A 71 1.21 4.91 -8.47
C LEU A 71 2.46 4.04 -8.60
N ILE A 72 3.42 4.19 -7.68
CA ILE A 72 4.66 3.41 -7.65
C ILE A 72 4.38 1.93 -7.34
N THR A 73 3.50 1.65 -6.37
CA THR A 73 3.08 0.28 -6.02
C THR A 73 2.14 -0.34 -7.06
N GLY A 74 1.64 0.43 -8.02
CA GLY A 74 0.71 -0.06 -9.04
C GLY A 74 -0.73 -0.23 -8.56
N THR A 75 -1.06 0.12 -7.30
CA THR A 75 -2.43 0.08 -6.76
C THR A 75 -3.36 1.05 -7.50
N VAL A 76 -2.82 2.12 -8.08
CA VAL A 76 -3.55 3.08 -8.91
C VAL A 76 -2.85 3.24 -10.25
N ARG A 77 -3.62 3.23 -11.35
CA ARG A 77 -3.06 3.50 -12.69
C ARG A 77 -2.77 4.99 -12.89
N PRO A 78 -1.63 5.34 -13.50
CA PRO A 78 -1.33 6.72 -13.88
C PRO A 78 -2.29 7.24 -14.94
N THR A 79 -2.51 8.56 -14.93
CA THR A 79 -3.15 9.27 -16.05
C THR A 79 -2.13 9.56 -17.15
N THR A 80 -0.89 9.88 -16.77
CA THR A 80 0.23 10.15 -17.69
C THR A 80 1.52 9.55 -17.14
N GLY A 81 2.50 9.34 -18.02
CA GLY A 81 3.81 8.84 -17.63
C GLY A 81 3.81 7.35 -17.31
N ARG A 82 4.95 6.87 -16.78
CA ARG A 82 5.17 5.45 -16.51
C ARG A 82 6.02 5.25 -15.25
N VAL A 83 5.85 4.08 -14.63
CA VAL A 83 6.70 3.58 -13.55
C VAL A 83 7.31 2.26 -14.01
N HIS A 84 8.61 2.11 -13.83
CA HIS A 84 9.32 0.84 -14.03
C HIS A 84 9.99 0.42 -12.73
N VAL A 85 9.79 -0.84 -12.35
CA VAL A 85 10.27 -1.42 -11.10
C VAL A 85 11.01 -2.71 -11.44
N ALA A 86 12.29 -2.79 -11.07
CA ALA A 86 13.08 -3.98 -11.24
C ALA A 86 13.08 -4.80 -9.94
N GLY A 87 12.02 -5.57 -9.71
CA GLY A 87 11.84 -6.39 -8.50
C GLY A 87 10.41 -6.31 -7.97
N ARG A 88 10.24 -6.63 -6.67
CA ARG A 88 8.98 -6.48 -5.94
C ARG A 88 9.06 -5.25 -5.03
N ILE A 89 7.99 -4.47 -4.96
CA ILE A 89 7.87 -3.40 -3.96
C ILE A 89 7.08 -3.96 -2.78
N SER A 90 7.74 -4.07 -1.64
CA SER A 90 7.07 -4.36 -0.37
C SER A 90 6.77 -3.03 0.31
N ALA A 91 5.53 -2.54 0.18
CA ALA A 91 5.11 -1.35 0.88
C ALA A 91 4.70 -1.72 2.32
N MET A 92 5.48 -1.30 3.33
CA MET A 92 5.08 -1.42 4.76
C MET A 92 3.76 -0.69 5.07
N LEU A 93 3.22 0.09 4.14
CA LEU A 93 1.91 0.74 4.23
C LEU A 93 0.74 -0.25 4.34
N GLU A 94 0.96 -1.54 4.07
CA GLU A 94 -0.05 -2.59 4.14
C GLU A 94 0.07 -3.49 5.37
N LEU A 95 0.90 -3.16 6.37
CA LEU A 95 1.12 -3.99 7.56
C LEU A 95 -0.12 -4.29 8.43
N GLY A 96 -1.28 -3.69 8.12
CA GLY A 96 -2.58 -4.05 8.71
C GLY A 96 -3.64 -4.54 7.72
N LEU A 97 -3.34 -4.63 6.42
CA LEU A 97 -4.34 -4.89 5.35
C LEU A 97 -4.53 -6.37 5.00
N GLY A 98 -3.85 -7.28 5.69
CA GLY A 98 -3.95 -8.72 5.44
C GLY A 98 -4.00 -9.58 6.69
N PHE A 99 -4.11 -8.98 7.88
CA PHE A 99 -4.21 -9.77 9.10
C PHE A 99 -5.65 -10.09 9.44
N ASN A 100 -5.91 -11.36 9.73
CA ASN A 100 -7.15 -11.84 10.27
C ASN A 100 -7.01 -11.99 11.79
N PRO A 101 -7.83 -11.25 12.59
CA PRO A 101 -7.81 -11.36 14.05
C PRO A 101 -8.11 -12.77 14.58
N GLU A 102 -8.85 -13.58 13.82
CA GLU A 102 -9.17 -14.96 14.20
C GLU A 102 -8.03 -15.94 13.88
N PHE A 103 -6.97 -15.49 13.19
CA PHE A 103 -5.82 -16.30 12.83
C PHE A 103 -4.68 -16.12 13.83
N THR A 104 -3.88 -17.17 13.99
CA THR A 104 -2.62 -17.10 14.74
C THR A 104 -1.59 -16.21 14.04
N GLY A 105 -0.53 -15.81 14.74
CA GLY A 105 0.60 -15.12 14.12
C GLY A 105 1.13 -15.90 12.91
N ARG A 106 1.35 -17.21 13.07
CA ARG A 106 1.77 -18.11 11.98
C ARG A 106 0.83 -18.09 10.77
N GLN A 107 -0.47 -18.22 10.99
CA GLN A 107 -1.47 -18.18 9.92
C GLN A 107 -1.51 -16.81 9.22
N ASN A 108 -1.30 -15.73 9.97
CA ASN A 108 -1.17 -14.39 9.42
C ASN A 108 0.10 -14.19 8.60
N VAL A 109 1.21 -14.85 8.96
CA VAL A 109 2.43 -14.88 8.13
C VAL A 109 2.15 -15.54 6.78
N TYR A 110 1.44 -16.68 6.76
CA TYR A 110 1.08 -17.31 5.49
C TYR A 110 0.13 -16.46 4.65
N LEU A 111 -0.87 -15.84 5.28
CA LEU A 111 -1.83 -14.99 4.61
C LEU A 111 -1.17 -13.74 3.99
N ALA A 112 -0.41 -12.98 4.80
CA ALA A 112 0.27 -11.78 4.34
C ALA A 112 1.40 -12.11 3.34
N GLY A 113 2.18 -13.15 3.60
CA GLY A 113 3.26 -13.62 2.72
C GLY A 113 2.73 -14.07 1.36
N GLY A 114 1.63 -14.81 1.33
CA GLY A 114 0.97 -15.21 0.09
C GLY A 114 0.49 -14.01 -0.73
N LEU A 115 -0.08 -12.99 -0.08
CA LEU A 115 -0.48 -11.74 -0.75
C LEU A 115 0.73 -10.97 -1.33
N MET A 116 1.90 -11.09 -0.70
CA MET A 116 3.16 -10.52 -1.20
C MET A 116 3.85 -11.40 -2.27
N GLY A 117 3.24 -12.53 -2.64
CA GLY A 117 3.71 -13.43 -3.69
C GLY A 117 4.81 -14.40 -3.26
N PHE A 118 4.94 -14.69 -1.96
CA PHE A 118 5.77 -15.80 -1.47
C PHE A 118 5.03 -17.13 -1.62
N SER A 119 5.77 -18.17 -1.97
CA SER A 119 5.28 -19.55 -1.92
C SER A 119 5.28 -20.07 -0.49
N VAL A 120 4.46 -21.09 -0.21
CA VAL A 120 4.42 -21.76 1.10
C VAL A 120 5.81 -22.24 1.51
N ARG A 121 6.56 -22.82 0.57
CA ARG A 121 7.93 -23.29 0.83
C ARG A 121 8.89 -22.18 1.25
N GLU A 122 8.85 -21.03 0.56
CA GLU A 122 9.68 -19.87 0.95
C GLU A 122 9.29 -19.37 2.35
N LEU A 123 8.00 -19.41 2.69
CA LEU A 123 7.50 -19.01 4.00
C LEU A 123 7.90 -20.00 5.10
N ASP A 124 7.87 -21.30 4.83
CA ASP A 124 8.35 -22.33 5.75
C ASP A 124 9.84 -22.12 6.06
N GLU A 125 10.65 -21.83 5.04
CA GLU A 125 12.08 -21.56 5.17
C GLU A 125 12.37 -20.26 5.96
N LEU A 126 11.50 -19.25 5.84
CA LEU A 126 11.64 -17.96 6.53
C LEU A 126 11.02 -17.96 7.94
N MET A 127 10.13 -18.91 8.25
CA MET A 127 9.33 -18.92 9.47
C MET A 127 10.16 -18.79 10.76
N PRO A 128 11.29 -19.51 10.94
CA PRO A 128 12.09 -19.38 12.17
C PRO A 128 12.62 -17.95 12.39
N ALA A 129 13.06 -17.28 11.32
CA ALA A 129 13.56 -15.90 11.39
C ALA A 129 12.43 -14.90 11.67
N ILE A 130 11.22 -15.18 11.15
CA ILE A 130 10.03 -14.36 11.42
C ILE A 130 9.58 -14.50 12.88
N GLU A 131 9.57 -15.72 13.42
CA GLU A 131 9.26 -15.99 14.83
C GLU A 131 10.25 -15.31 15.77
N GLU A 132 11.55 -15.42 15.48
CA GLU A 132 12.61 -14.78 16.25
C GLU A 132 12.49 -13.25 16.21
N PHE A 133 12.31 -12.66 15.03
CA PHE A 133 12.16 -11.21 14.88
C PHE A 133 10.89 -10.66 15.56
N ALA A 134 9.81 -11.45 15.62
CA ALA A 134 8.56 -11.03 16.22
C ALA A 134 8.62 -11.04 17.76
N GLU A 135 9.52 -11.82 18.36
CA GLU A 135 9.69 -11.97 19.83
C GLU A 135 8.37 -12.32 20.57
N LEU A 136 7.41 -12.93 19.88
CA LEU A 136 6.07 -13.22 20.44
C LEU A 136 6.02 -14.48 21.31
N GLY A 137 7.03 -15.35 21.22
CA GLY A 137 7.07 -16.62 21.96
C GLY A 137 5.79 -17.44 21.77
N GLU A 138 5.20 -17.89 22.88
CA GLU A 138 3.97 -18.71 22.87
C GLU A 138 2.74 -17.99 22.27
N PHE A 139 2.74 -16.65 22.20
CA PHE A 139 1.63 -15.90 21.61
C PHE A 139 1.61 -15.99 20.08
N PHE A 140 2.70 -16.44 19.45
CA PHE A 140 2.79 -16.57 17.99
C PHE A 140 1.74 -17.55 17.43
N ASP A 141 1.42 -18.59 18.20
CA ASP A 141 0.44 -19.61 17.84
C ASP A 141 -0.94 -19.37 18.52
N GLN A 142 -1.16 -18.18 19.08
CA GLN A 142 -2.47 -17.75 19.58
C GLN A 142 -3.16 -16.81 18.59
N PRO A 143 -4.51 -16.83 18.51
CA PRO A 143 -5.25 -15.87 17.69
C PRO A 143 -4.90 -14.43 18.06
N LEU A 144 -4.73 -13.56 17.05
CA LEU A 144 -4.42 -12.13 17.23
C LEU A 144 -5.50 -11.36 17.99
N ARG A 145 -6.72 -11.89 18.08
CA ARG A 145 -7.78 -11.29 18.90
C ARG A 145 -7.32 -11.26 20.35
N VAL A 146 -6.80 -10.11 20.76
CA VAL A 146 -6.71 -9.74 22.16
C VAL A 146 -8.14 -9.76 22.66
N THR A 147 -8.50 -10.79 23.41
CA THR A 147 -9.79 -10.82 24.09
C THR A 147 -9.75 -9.62 25.02
N LEU A 148 -10.39 -8.52 24.60
CA LEU A 148 -10.83 -7.50 25.54
C LEU A 148 -11.52 -8.30 26.64
N LEU A 149 -10.92 -8.30 27.83
CA LEU A 149 -11.53 -8.86 29.02
C LEU A 149 -13.00 -8.47 29.00
N PRO A 150 -13.93 -9.38 29.35
CA PRO A 150 -15.34 -9.02 29.41
C PRO A 150 -15.45 -7.71 30.19
N THR A 151 -16.21 -6.76 29.64
CA THR A 151 -16.40 -5.39 30.13
C THR A 151 -16.91 -5.31 31.58
N SER A 152 -17.04 -6.45 32.27
CA SER A 152 -17.32 -6.61 33.70
C SER A 152 -16.11 -6.40 34.61
N LEU A 153 -14.88 -6.24 34.10
CA LEU A 153 -13.67 -6.01 34.90
C LEU A 153 -12.85 -4.81 34.41
N ALA A 154 -13.50 -3.66 34.23
CA ALA A 154 -12.79 -2.38 34.18
C ALA A 154 -12.69 -1.80 35.61
N PRO A 155 -11.59 -1.99 36.36
CA PRO A 155 -11.34 -1.11 37.48
C PRO A 155 -10.84 0.23 36.92
N VAL A 156 -11.63 1.25 37.15
CA VAL A 156 -11.22 2.61 37.51
C VAL A 156 -9.72 2.89 37.30
N VAL A 157 -9.39 3.60 36.23
CA VAL A 157 -8.23 4.51 36.24
C VAL A 157 -8.71 5.85 35.70
N ARG A 158 -9.21 6.67 36.62
CA ARG A 158 -9.13 8.12 36.50
C ARG A 158 -7.68 8.51 36.75
N TYR A 159 -7.06 9.24 35.84
CA TYR A 159 -6.33 10.49 36.09
C TYR A 159 -6.32 11.29 34.80
#